data_AF-A0A0R1P6I6-F1
#
_entry.id   AF-A0A0R1P6I6-F1
#
_cell.length_a   1.000
_cell.length_b   1.000
_cell.length_c   1.000
_cell.angle_alpha   90.00
_cell.angle_beta   90.00
_cell.angle_gamma   90.00
#
_symmetry.space_group_name_H-M   'P 1'
#
loop_
_entity.id
_entity.type
_entity.pdbx_description
1 polymer ?
#
loop_
_entity_poly.entity_id
_entity_poly.type
_entity_poly.pdbx_seq_one_letter_code
_entity_poly.pdbx_strand_id
1 'polypeptide(L)'
;MLEHQVDLVEFCDLIQDDYTSEERKVEKQFEFKMNLVVSAKDTEALDKYCQQIMNSSNNEVLKLRALITSADFKGETDKIDVEIRTKIKAEFDEGNNWLERPDLLRLLANTMPMWPQDELDFLIGRLLDFAKKAEFSELTTERYLRLLENYLVVCYDRKVHKKTTHFDHIDDAMEYIIDATESFHLMIYRIEVFYMKALFLDQMDKAKEIRQELRKIGYGNMIANWLE
;
A
#
# COMPACT_ATOMS: atom_id res chain seq x y z
N MET A 1 7.45 -6.40 -35.30
CA MET A 1 6.64 -5.20 -35.01
C MET A 1 5.33 -5.34 -35.77
N LEU A 2 4.19 -5.15 -35.12
CA LEU A 2 2.87 -5.24 -35.76
C LEU A 2 2.80 -4.29 -36.97
N GLU A 3 2.21 -4.74 -38.08
CA GLU A 3 2.17 -4.06 -39.40
C GLU A 3 1.60 -2.62 -39.35
N HIS A 4 0.90 -2.26 -38.27
CA HIS A 4 0.15 -1.02 -38.15
C HIS A 4 0.66 -0.05 -37.08
N GLN A 5 1.86 -0.26 -36.51
CA GLN A 5 2.39 0.61 -35.42
C GLN A 5 1.37 0.86 -34.30
N VAL A 6 0.53 -0.13 -34.02
CA VAL A 6 -0.51 -0.02 -32.99
C VAL A 6 0.19 0.11 -31.64
N ASP A 7 -0.10 1.21 -30.94
CA ASP A 7 0.21 1.33 -29.53
C ASP A 7 -0.66 0.32 -28.78
N LEU A 8 -0.01 -0.73 -28.28
CA LEU A 8 -0.68 -1.81 -27.56
C LEU A 8 -1.30 -1.32 -26.25
N VAL A 9 -0.77 -0.26 -25.64
CA VAL A 9 -1.32 0.33 -24.42
C VAL A 9 -2.60 1.06 -24.75
N GLU A 10 -2.55 1.96 -25.74
CA GLU A 10 -3.74 2.71 -26.21
C GLU A 10 -4.84 1.76 -26.69
N PHE A 11 -4.47 0.71 -27.43
CA PHE A 11 -5.42 -0.31 -27.87
C PHE A 11 -6.07 -1.05 -26.69
N CYS A 12 -5.28 -1.47 -25.69
CA CYS A 12 -5.81 -2.14 -24.51
C CYS A 12 -6.77 -1.22 -23.75
N ASP A 13 -6.43 0.06 -23.57
CA ASP A 13 -7.26 1.04 -22.88
C ASP A 13 -8.60 1.26 -23.60
N LEU A 14 -8.58 1.35 -24.93
CA LEU A 14 -9.79 1.53 -25.74
C LEU A 14 -10.78 0.36 -25.62
N ILE A 15 -10.27 -0.86 -25.51
CA ILE A 15 -11.13 -2.05 -25.46
C ILE A 15 -11.45 -2.49 -24.03
N GLN A 16 -10.70 -2.04 -23.02
CA GLN A 16 -10.76 -2.61 -21.67
C GLN A 16 -12.17 -2.60 -21.09
N ASP A 17 -12.93 -1.52 -21.30
CA ASP A 17 -14.29 -1.40 -20.77
C ASP A 17 -15.28 -2.34 -21.48
N ASP A 18 -15.07 -2.67 -22.74
CA ASP A 18 -15.94 -3.61 -23.47
C ASP A 18 -15.75 -5.05 -23.00
N TYR A 19 -14.57 -5.38 -22.46
CA TYR A 19 -14.22 -6.71 -21.95
C TYR A 19 -14.22 -6.81 -20.41
N THR A 20 -14.57 -5.73 -19.71
CA THR A 20 -14.70 -5.74 -18.24
C THR A 20 -16.17 -5.91 -17.86
N SER A 21 -16.48 -6.87 -16.97
CA SER A 21 -17.85 -7.02 -16.45
C SER A 21 -18.32 -5.75 -15.73
N GLU A 22 -19.61 -5.46 -15.77
CA GLU A 22 -20.19 -4.30 -15.08
C GLU A 22 -19.87 -4.30 -13.58
N GLU A 23 -19.89 -5.48 -12.95
CA GLU A 23 -19.47 -5.66 -11.56
C GLU A 23 -18.03 -5.18 -11.34
N ARG A 24 -17.09 -5.58 -12.21
CA ARG A 24 -15.68 -5.20 -12.08
C ARG A 24 -15.43 -3.73 -12.44
N LYS A 25 -16.26 -3.12 -13.30
CA LYS A 25 -16.24 -1.67 -13.53
C LYS A 25 -16.63 -0.90 -12.27
N VAL A 26 -17.70 -1.34 -11.60
CA VAL A 26 -18.14 -0.76 -10.33
C VAL A 26 -17.06 -0.90 -9.27
N GLU A 27 -16.40 -2.07 -9.16
CA GLU A 27 -15.29 -2.26 -8.23
C GLU A 27 -14.11 -1.32 -8.51
N LYS A 28 -13.67 -1.20 -9.79
CA LYS A 28 -12.62 -0.25 -10.16
C LYS A 28 -12.97 1.19 -9.79
N GLN A 29 -14.23 1.59 -9.97
CA GLN A 29 -14.70 2.91 -9.56
C GLN A 29 -14.65 3.09 -8.04
N PHE A 30 -15.02 2.07 -7.27
CA PHE A 30 -14.88 2.12 -5.81
C PHE A 30 -13.43 2.22 -5.38
N GLU A 31 -12.53 1.42 -5.96
CA GLU A 31 -11.09 1.50 -5.67
C GLU A 31 -10.52 2.89 -5.97
N PHE A 32 -10.85 3.45 -7.13
CA PHE A 32 -10.41 4.80 -7.51
C PHE A 32 -10.90 5.87 -6.53
N LYS A 33 -12.20 5.86 -6.21
CA LYS A 33 -12.81 6.82 -5.27
C LYS A 33 -12.21 6.71 -3.88
N MET A 34 -12.02 5.48 -3.38
CA MET A 34 -11.39 5.22 -2.09
C MET A 34 -9.96 5.79 -2.03
N ASN A 35 -9.15 5.57 -3.07
CA ASN A 35 -7.79 6.10 -3.11
C ASN A 35 -7.76 7.63 -3.07
N LEU A 36 -8.70 8.30 -3.77
CA LEU A 36 -8.79 9.77 -3.75
C LEU A 36 -9.17 10.30 -2.37
N VAL A 37 -10.20 9.74 -1.73
CA VAL A 37 -10.67 10.25 -0.42
C VAL A 37 -9.69 9.97 0.71
N VAL A 38 -9.00 8.83 0.67
CA VAL A 38 -7.91 8.50 1.62
C VAL A 38 -6.77 9.50 1.47
N SER A 39 -6.37 9.82 0.23
CA SER A 39 -5.31 10.78 -0.05
C SER A 39 -5.67 12.20 0.40
N ALA A 40 -6.95 12.58 0.26
CA ALA A 40 -7.47 13.89 0.68
C ALA A 40 -7.78 14.00 2.18
N LYS A 41 -7.72 12.88 2.92
CA LYS A 41 -8.21 12.76 4.31
C LYS A 41 -9.67 13.21 4.49
N ASP A 42 -10.51 13.00 3.48
CA ASP A 42 -11.94 13.34 3.52
C ASP A 42 -12.73 12.22 4.21
N THR A 43 -12.95 12.36 5.51
CA THR A 43 -13.59 11.36 6.36
C THR A 43 -15.08 11.17 6.04
N GLU A 44 -15.78 12.22 5.62
CA GLU A 44 -17.20 12.16 5.27
C GLU A 44 -17.41 11.36 3.97
N ALA A 45 -16.61 11.67 2.94
CA ALA A 45 -16.66 10.95 1.68
C ALA A 45 -16.19 9.49 1.84
N LEU A 46 -15.18 9.24 2.69
CA LEU A 46 -14.70 7.91 3.01
C LEU A 46 -15.82 7.02 3.59
N ASP A 47 -16.53 7.51 4.60
CA ASP A 47 -17.61 6.75 5.25
C ASP A 47 -18.75 6.43 4.27
N LYS A 48 -19.12 7.39 3.43
CA LYS A 48 -20.11 7.20 2.38
C LYS A 48 -19.70 6.08 1.42
N TYR A 49 -18.45 6.09 0.93
CA TYR A 49 -17.99 5.06 0.00
C TYR A 49 -17.83 3.70 0.66
N CYS A 50 -17.37 3.65 1.91
CA CYS A 50 -17.31 2.40 2.67
C CYS A 50 -18.71 1.77 2.81
N GLN A 51 -19.72 2.55 3.18
CA GLN A 51 -21.10 2.06 3.26
C GLN A 51 -21.63 1.54 1.90
N GLN A 52 -21.32 2.25 0.81
CA GLN A 52 -21.70 1.80 -0.53
C GLN A 52 -21.05 0.45 -0.88
N ILE A 53 -19.75 0.29 -0.61
CA ILE A 53 -19.03 -0.97 -0.85
C ILE A 53 -19.66 -2.11 -0.04
N MET A 54 -19.89 -1.90 1.25
CA MET A 54 -20.48 -2.91 2.14
C MET A 54 -21.85 -3.39 1.66
N ASN A 55 -22.66 -2.49 1.10
CA ASN A 55 -24.02 -2.79 0.67
C ASN A 55 -24.13 -3.34 -0.76
N SER A 56 -23.17 -3.08 -1.64
CA SER A 56 -23.33 -3.32 -3.09
C SER A 56 -22.26 -4.22 -3.73
N SER A 57 -21.10 -4.40 -3.11
CA SER A 57 -20.05 -5.26 -3.68
C SER A 57 -20.32 -6.74 -3.34
N ASN A 58 -19.97 -7.65 -4.25
CA ASN A 58 -19.87 -9.09 -3.93
C ASN A 58 -18.43 -9.52 -3.59
N ASN A 59 -17.47 -8.61 -3.72
CA ASN A 59 -16.06 -8.86 -3.46
C ASN A 59 -15.76 -8.69 -1.97
N GLU A 60 -15.56 -9.82 -1.30
CA GLU A 60 -15.34 -9.85 0.14
C GLU A 60 -14.03 -9.17 0.55
N VAL A 61 -12.97 -9.30 -0.27
CA VAL A 61 -11.69 -8.61 -0.03
C VAL A 61 -11.88 -7.09 -0.09
N LEU A 62 -12.69 -6.59 -1.04
CA LEU A 62 -12.99 -5.16 -1.14
C LEU A 62 -13.79 -4.66 0.07
N LYS A 63 -14.74 -5.45 0.57
CA LYS A 63 -15.49 -5.13 1.80
C LYS A 63 -14.58 -5.08 3.02
N LEU A 64 -13.73 -6.08 3.20
CA LEU A 64 -12.75 -6.10 4.30
C LEU A 64 -11.85 -4.87 4.23
N ARG A 65 -11.33 -4.52 3.06
CA ARG A 65 -10.51 -3.31 2.87
C ARG A 65 -11.26 -2.04 3.26
N ALA A 66 -12.52 -1.88 2.84
CA ALA A 66 -13.32 -0.70 3.15
C ALA A 66 -13.58 -0.58 4.67
N LEU A 67 -13.97 -1.68 5.31
CA LEU A 67 -14.22 -1.73 6.75
C LEU A 67 -12.99 -1.33 7.56
N ILE A 68 -11.83 -1.89 7.23
CA ILE A 68 -10.59 -1.62 7.96
C ILE A 68 -10.10 -0.20 7.73
N THR A 69 -10.21 0.31 6.50
CA THR A 69 -9.84 1.70 6.20
C THR A 69 -10.70 2.70 6.98
N SER A 70 -12.01 2.47 7.08
CA SER A 70 -12.89 3.33 7.91
C SER A 70 -12.51 3.26 9.39
N ALA A 71 -12.22 2.05 9.91
CA ALA A 71 -11.80 1.88 11.31
C ALA A 71 -10.47 2.57 11.61
N ASP A 72 -9.49 2.50 10.71
CA ASP A 72 -8.19 3.16 10.85
C ASP A 72 -8.32 4.68 10.92
N PHE A 73 -9.10 5.28 10.01
CA PHE A 73 -9.37 6.72 10.01
C PHE A 73 -10.10 7.20 11.28
N LYS A 74 -10.85 6.31 11.94
CA LYS A 74 -11.54 6.60 13.20
C LYS A 74 -10.68 6.33 14.44
N GLY A 75 -9.51 5.71 14.28
CA GLY A 75 -8.69 5.24 15.38
C GLY A 75 -9.34 4.09 16.17
N GLU A 76 -10.13 3.25 15.49
CA GLU A 76 -10.95 2.18 16.06
C GLU A 76 -10.52 0.78 15.58
N THR A 77 -9.30 0.64 15.10
CA THR A 77 -8.79 -0.65 14.61
C THR A 77 -8.74 -1.71 15.72
N ASP A 78 -8.55 -1.31 16.98
CA ASP A 78 -8.65 -2.17 18.15
C ASP A 78 -10.06 -2.74 18.37
N LYS A 79 -11.11 -2.07 17.90
CA LYS A 79 -12.52 -2.49 18.01
C LYS A 79 -12.99 -3.43 16.90
N ILE A 80 -12.14 -3.77 15.94
CA ILE A 80 -12.48 -4.71 14.86
C ILE A 80 -12.77 -6.09 15.45
N ASP A 81 -13.92 -6.67 15.08
CA ASP A 81 -14.39 -7.98 15.53
C ASP A 81 -13.36 -9.10 15.29
N VAL A 82 -13.26 -10.02 16.24
CA VAL A 82 -12.40 -11.20 16.17
C VAL A 82 -12.74 -12.06 14.95
N GLU A 83 -14.01 -12.18 14.57
CA GLU A 83 -14.42 -12.92 13.37
C GLU A 83 -13.85 -12.29 12.09
N ILE A 84 -13.89 -10.96 12.00
CA ILE A 84 -13.33 -10.20 10.86
C ILE A 84 -11.81 -10.37 10.82
N ARG A 85 -11.13 -10.26 11.96
CA ARG A 85 -9.68 -10.50 12.05
C ARG A 85 -9.31 -11.91 11.60
N THR A 86 -10.11 -12.91 11.99
CA THR A 86 -9.90 -14.31 11.60
C THR A 86 -10.07 -14.49 10.10
N LYS A 87 -11.11 -13.88 9.50
CA LYS A 87 -11.31 -13.87 8.05
C LYS A 87 -10.13 -13.27 7.29
N ILE A 88 -9.64 -12.12 7.75
CA ILE A 88 -8.46 -11.46 7.13
C ILE A 88 -7.23 -12.36 7.24
N LYS A 89 -6.97 -12.96 8.41
CA LYS A 89 -5.83 -13.85 8.61
C LYS A 89 -5.85 -15.04 7.65
N ALA A 90 -7.01 -15.65 7.45
CA ALA A 90 -7.19 -16.79 6.54
C ALA A 90 -6.82 -16.45 5.08
N GLU A 91 -6.96 -15.20 4.63
CA GLU A 91 -6.54 -14.80 3.28
C GLU A 91 -5.02 -14.90 3.07
N PHE A 92 -4.21 -14.82 4.13
CA PHE A 92 -2.74 -14.84 4.05
C PHE A 92 -2.12 -16.22 4.32
N ASP A 93 -2.95 -17.26 4.44
CA ASP A 93 -2.50 -18.65 4.49
C ASP A 93 -1.75 -19.02 3.19
N GLU A 94 -0.74 -19.89 3.30
CA GLU A 94 0.15 -20.20 2.16
C GLU A 94 -0.60 -20.76 0.94
N GLY A 95 -1.72 -21.44 1.16
CA GLY A 95 -2.56 -22.00 0.10
C GLY A 95 -3.20 -20.96 -0.83
N ASN A 96 -3.19 -19.68 -0.47
CA ASN A 96 -3.83 -18.62 -1.25
C ASN A 96 -2.88 -17.89 -2.22
N ASN A 97 -1.57 -18.23 -2.24
CA ASN A 97 -0.56 -17.58 -3.08
C ASN A 97 -0.62 -16.04 -3.01
N TRP A 98 -0.82 -15.50 -1.80
CA TRP A 98 -1.14 -14.09 -1.60
C TRP A 98 -0.07 -13.12 -2.10
N LEU A 99 1.19 -13.56 -2.17
CA LEU A 99 2.36 -12.80 -2.63
C LEU A 99 2.27 -12.36 -4.10
N GLU A 100 1.49 -13.07 -4.91
CA GLU A 100 1.28 -12.78 -6.33
C GLU A 100 -0.07 -12.10 -6.60
N ARG A 101 -0.97 -12.10 -5.61
CA ARG A 101 -2.36 -11.68 -5.75
C ARG A 101 -2.53 -10.19 -5.43
N PRO A 102 -2.82 -9.33 -6.43
CA PRO A 102 -2.83 -7.88 -6.22
C PRO A 102 -3.89 -7.39 -5.23
N ASP A 103 -5.03 -8.08 -5.17
CA ASP A 103 -6.11 -7.85 -4.22
C ASP A 103 -5.68 -8.14 -2.78
N LEU A 104 -4.95 -9.24 -2.55
CA LEU A 104 -4.45 -9.61 -1.22
C LEU A 104 -3.27 -8.75 -0.77
N LEU A 105 -2.39 -8.35 -1.69
CA LEU A 105 -1.35 -7.34 -1.41
C LEU A 105 -2.00 -6.02 -0.94
N ARG A 106 -3.06 -5.57 -1.62
CA ARG A 106 -3.81 -4.38 -1.17
C ARG A 106 -4.49 -4.59 0.18
N LEU A 107 -5.06 -5.78 0.43
CA LEU A 107 -5.64 -6.11 1.72
C LEU A 107 -4.60 -6.01 2.85
N LEU A 108 -3.36 -6.49 2.62
CA LEU A 108 -2.29 -6.37 3.59
C LEU A 108 -1.99 -4.90 3.87
N ALA A 109 -1.84 -4.08 2.82
CA ALA A 109 -1.59 -2.64 2.94
C ALA A 109 -2.65 -1.94 3.79
N ASN A 110 -3.93 -2.25 3.57
CA ASN A 110 -5.04 -1.67 4.33
C ASN A 110 -5.11 -2.18 5.77
N THR A 111 -4.57 -3.36 6.05
CA THR A 111 -4.71 -4.01 7.36
C THR A 111 -3.50 -3.88 8.25
N MET A 112 -2.33 -3.42 7.77
CA MET A 112 -1.11 -3.26 8.59
C MET A 112 -1.34 -2.67 9.99
N PRO A 113 -2.16 -1.60 10.15
CA PRO A 113 -2.42 -1.01 11.47
C PRO A 113 -3.04 -1.97 12.48
N MET A 114 -3.84 -2.96 12.04
CA MET A 114 -4.53 -3.91 12.92
C MET A 114 -3.66 -5.10 13.36
N TRP A 115 -2.55 -5.39 12.66
CA TRP A 115 -1.71 -6.56 12.93
C TRP A 115 -0.82 -6.34 14.15
N PRO A 116 -0.69 -7.32 15.06
CA PRO A 116 0.42 -7.36 16.01
C PRO A 116 1.75 -7.24 15.27
N GLN A 117 2.71 -6.57 15.88
CA GLN A 117 3.98 -6.25 15.21
C GLN A 117 4.69 -7.53 14.74
N ASP A 118 4.90 -8.53 15.61
CA ASP A 118 5.58 -9.79 15.24
C ASP A 118 4.90 -10.53 14.06
N GLU A 119 3.57 -10.47 13.97
CA GLU A 119 2.82 -11.08 12.85
C GLU A 119 3.00 -10.29 11.56
N LEU A 120 3.04 -8.96 11.64
CA LEU A 120 3.31 -8.09 10.50
C LEU A 120 4.73 -8.33 9.97
N ASP A 121 5.74 -8.36 10.85
CA ASP A 121 7.12 -8.64 10.46
C ASP A 121 7.26 -10.01 9.80
N PHE A 122 6.58 -11.03 10.31
CA PHE A 122 6.54 -12.35 9.67
C PHE A 122 6.01 -12.28 8.22
N LEU A 123 4.91 -11.56 7.97
CA LEU A 123 4.35 -11.40 6.62
C LEU A 123 5.28 -10.60 5.70
N ILE A 124 5.92 -9.55 6.22
CA ILE A 124 6.86 -8.71 5.47
C ILE A 124 8.14 -9.48 5.14
N GLY A 125 8.66 -10.29 6.06
CA GLY A 125 9.80 -11.18 5.79
C GLY A 125 9.51 -12.14 4.64
N ARG A 126 8.31 -12.76 4.62
CA ARG A 126 7.88 -13.61 3.50
C ARG A 126 7.77 -12.85 2.18
N LEU A 127 7.28 -11.60 2.22
CA LEU A 127 7.22 -10.74 1.04
C LEU A 127 8.60 -10.43 0.49
N LEU A 128 9.55 -10.03 1.36
CA LEU A 128 10.92 -9.73 0.97
C LEU A 128 11.64 -10.95 0.40
N ASP A 129 11.51 -12.10 1.05
CA ASP A 129 12.06 -13.38 0.58
C ASP A 129 11.52 -13.77 -0.80
N PHE A 130 10.25 -13.48 -1.06
CA PHE A 130 9.65 -13.73 -2.36
C PHE A 130 10.12 -12.73 -3.42
N ALA A 131 10.09 -11.44 -3.08
CA ALA A 131 10.44 -10.35 -3.98
C ALA A 131 11.91 -10.39 -4.43
N LYS A 132 12.83 -10.86 -3.56
CA LYS A 132 14.26 -11.00 -3.87
C LYS A 132 14.60 -12.21 -4.77
N LYS A 133 13.66 -13.12 -5.04
CA LYS A 133 13.94 -14.38 -5.78
C LYS A 133 13.84 -14.26 -7.30
N ALA A 134 13.17 -13.25 -7.82
CA ALA A 134 12.91 -13.14 -9.25
C ALA A 134 12.79 -11.68 -9.69
N GLU A 135 12.99 -11.44 -10.98
CA GLU A 135 12.65 -10.17 -11.60
C GLU A 135 11.16 -10.11 -11.90
N PHE A 136 10.49 -9.08 -11.39
CA PHE A 136 9.07 -8.85 -11.61
C PHE A 136 8.84 -7.65 -12.54
N SER A 137 7.66 -7.60 -13.16
CA SER A 137 7.25 -6.41 -13.92
C SER A 137 7.24 -5.16 -13.04
N GLU A 138 7.48 -3.98 -13.61
CA GLU A 138 7.48 -2.71 -12.88
C GLU A 138 6.18 -2.50 -12.07
N LEU A 139 5.02 -2.87 -12.63
CA LEU A 139 3.73 -2.79 -11.95
C LEU A 139 3.64 -3.70 -10.71
N THR A 140 4.25 -4.88 -10.75
CA THR A 140 4.30 -5.79 -9.60
C THR A 140 5.28 -5.27 -8.57
N THR A 141 6.47 -4.83 -9.01
CA THR A 141 7.47 -4.19 -8.16
C THR A 141 6.87 -3.00 -7.41
N GLU A 142 6.15 -2.11 -8.11
CA GLU A 142 5.50 -0.95 -7.51
C GLU A 142 4.51 -1.34 -6.39
N ARG A 143 3.79 -2.45 -6.53
CA ARG A 143 2.89 -2.94 -5.47
C ARG A 143 3.66 -3.37 -4.22
N TYR A 144 4.82 -3.99 -4.39
CA TYR A 144 5.69 -4.36 -3.28
C TYR A 144 6.30 -3.12 -2.62
N LEU A 145 6.74 -2.13 -3.42
CA LEU A 145 7.28 -0.87 -2.89
C LEU A 145 6.26 -0.14 -2.00
N ARG A 146 5.01 0.03 -2.46
CA ARG A 146 3.93 0.65 -1.66
C ARG A 146 3.65 -0.08 -0.35
N LEU A 147 3.76 -1.41 -0.36
CA LEU A 147 3.59 -2.21 0.86
C LEU A 147 4.72 -1.95 1.85
N LEU A 148 5.96 -1.97 1.36
CA LEU A 148 7.13 -1.76 2.20
C LEU A 148 7.19 -0.32 2.75
N GLU A 149 6.79 0.68 1.97
CA GLU A 149 6.60 2.06 2.45
C GLU A 149 5.61 2.14 3.62
N ASN A 150 4.41 1.58 3.44
CA ASN A 150 3.41 1.54 4.51
C ASN A 150 3.93 0.82 5.77
N TYR A 151 4.70 -0.26 5.58
CA TYR A 151 5.33 -0.98 6.67
C TYR A 151 6.35 -0.10 7.42
N LEU A 152 7.19 0.66 6.72
CA LEU A 152 8.14 1.59 7.33
C LEU A 152 7.40 2.66 8.16
N VAL A 153 6.32 3.22 7.64
CA VAL A 153 5.49 4.20 8.35
C VAL A 153 4.90 3.60 9.63
N VAL A 154 4.30 2.41 9.55
CA VAL A 154 3.74 1.70 10.71
C VAL A 154 4.82 1.41 11.77
N CYS A 155 6.01 0.99 11.34
CA CYS A 155 7.14 0.74 12.26
C CYS A 155 7.62 2.02 12.96
N TYR A 156 7.64 3.14 12.24
CA TYR A 156 7.98 4.44 12.81
C TYR A 156 6.95 4.87 13.86
N ASP A 157 5.65 4.82 13.53
CA ASP A 157 4.55 5.22 14.42
C ASP A 157 4.51 4.39 15.70
N ARG A 158 4.77 3.08 15.58
CA ARG A 158 4.86 2.13 16.71
C ARG A 158 6.18 2.22 17.47
N LYS A 159 7.11 3.08 17.03
CA LYS A 159 8.45 3.28 17.58
C LYS A 159 9.24 1.97 17.68
N VAL A 160 9.11 1.11 16.67
CA VAL A 160 9.75 -0.22 16.64
C VAL A 160 11.27 -0.08 16.74
N HIS A 161 11.86 0.82 15.95
CA HIS A 161 13.28 1.17 15.96
C HIS A 161 13.87 1.58 17.33
N LYS A 162 13.03 1.97 18.31
CA LYS A 162 13.49 2.33 19.68
C LYS A 162 13.44 1.13 20.63
N LYS A 163 12.92 -0.03 20.20
CA LYS A 163 12.79 -1.26 20.98
C LYS A 163 13.93 -2.19 20.61
N THR A 164 14.76 -2.57 21.57
CA THR A 164 15.95 -3.43 21.33
C THR A 164 15.64 -4.93 21.32
N THR A 165 14.40 -5.33 21.61
CA THR A 165 14.01 -6.72 21.86
C THR A 165 13.19 -7.35 20.76
N HIS A 166 12.93 -6.61 19.68
CA HIS A 166 11.97 -7.01 18.67
C HIS A 166 12.70 -7.21 17.33
N PHE A 167 12.36 -8.30 16.64
CA PHE A 167 12.89 -8.61 15.33
C PHE A 167 12.03 -7.91 14.29
N ASP A 168 12.64 -7.05 13.48
CA ASP A 168 11.98 -6.29 12.42
C ASP A 168 12.75 -6.40 11.10
N HIS A 169 12.14 -5.89 10.03
CA HIS A 169 12.67 -5.85 8.68
C HIS A 169 12.84 -4.41 8.18
N ILE A 170 13.05 -3.43 9.06
CA ILE A 170 13.15 -2.01 8.67
C ILE A 170 14.32 -1.82 7.69
N ASP A 171 15.51 -2.32 8.05
CA ASP A 171 16.70 -2.18 7.21
C ASP A 171 16.58 -3.00 5.92
N ASP A 172 16.07 -4.24 6.00
CA ASP A 172 15.85 -5.11 4.83
C ASP A 172 14.88 -4.50 3.82
N ALA A 173 13.81 -3.87 4.31
CA ALA A 173 12.82 -3.19 3.48
C ALA A 173 13.42 -1.95 2.80
N MET A 174 14.19 -1.14 3.53
CA MET A 174 14.87 0.02 2.95
C MET A 174 15.87 -0.39 1.87
N GLU A 175 16.67 -1.42 2.12
CA GLU A 175 17.65 -1.94 1.15
C GLU A 175 16.94 -2.42 -0.11
N TYR A 176 15.90 -3.25 0.03
CA TYR A 176 15.13 -3.73 -1.12
C TYR A 176 14.52 -2.58 -1.94
N ILE A 177 13.92 -1.57 -1.28
CA ILE A 177 13.33 -0.42 -2.00
C ILE A 177 14.43 0.33 -2.77
N ILE A 178 15.59 0.57 -2.17
CA ILE A 178 16.70 1.28 -2.85
C ILE A 178 17.15 0.52 -4.09
N ASP A 179 17.31 -0.80 -3.99
CA ASP A 179 17.76 -1.65 -5.09
C ASP A 179 16.71 -1.77 -6.20
N ALA A 180 15.43 -1.86 -5.84
CA ALA A 180 14.32 -2.00 -6.80
C ALA A 180 13.93 -0.69 -7.51
N THR A 181 14.53 0.45 -7.14
CA THR A 181 14.16 1.80 -7.62
C THR A 181 15.23 2.48 -8.46
N GLU A 182 16.04 1.69 -9.19
CA GLU A 182 17.01 2.24 -10.16
C GLU A 182 16.32 2.99 -11.33
N SER A 183 15.10 2.59 -11.70
CA SER A 183 14.29 3.26 -12.72
C SER A 183 13.81 4.63 -12.24
N PHE A 184 13.90 5.65 -13.11
CA PHE A 184 13.41 7.00 -12.82
C PHE A 184 11.92 7.03 -12.43
N HIS A 185 11.11 6.16 -13.03
CA HIS A 185 9.67 6.07 -12.76
C HIS A 185 9.37 5.67 -11.30
N LEU A 186 10.30 4.98 -10.64
CA LEU A 186 10.16 4.53 -9.25
C LEU A 186 11.00 5.36 -8.27
N MET A 187 11.65 6.43 -8.72
CA MET A 187 12.56 7.22 -7.89
C MET A 187 11.89 7.82 -6.64
N ILE A 188 10.58 8.08 -6.69
CA ILE A 188 9.84 8.63 -5.54
C ILE A 188 9.92 7.70 -4.31
N TYR A 189 9.85 6.38 -4.52
CA TYR A 189 9.94 5.38 -3.47
C TYR A 189 11.31 5.40 -2.78
N ARG A 190 12.37 5.65 -3.56
CA ARG A 190 13.73 5.82 -3.03
C ARG A 190 13.86 7.06 -2.15
N ILE A 191 13.24 8.16 -2.57
CA ILE A 191 13.25 9.41 -1.81
C ILE A 191 12.49 9.22 -0.49
N GLU A 192 11.37 8.49 -0.51
CA GLU A 192 10.61 8.13 0.68
C GLU A 192 11.48 7.34 1.69
N VAL A 193 12.28 6.38 1.23
CA VAL A 193 13.24 5.68 2.10
C VAL A 193 14.22 6.63 2.77
N PHE A 194 14.77 7.62 2.04
CA PHE A 194 15.67 8.60 2.65
C PHE A 194 14.98 9.50 3.67
N TYR A 195 13.72 9.84 3.43
CA TYR A 195 12.88 10.56 4.38
C TYR A 195 12.63 9.71 5.64
N MET A 196 12.17 8.46 5.48
CA MET A 196 11.94 7.55 6.58
C MET A 196 13.21 7.27 7.38
N LYS A 197 14.34 7.05 6.72
CA LYS A 197 15.64 6.89 7.38
C LYS A 197 16.03 8.11 8.21
N ALA A 198 15.76 9.32 7.73
CA ALA A 198 15.98 10.53 8.52
C ALA A 198 15.06 10.56 9.76
N LEU A 199 13.80 10.16 9.63
CA LEU A 199 12.87 10.06 10.78
C LEU A 199 13.34 9.03 11.82
N PHE A 200 13.71 7.82 11.40
CA PHE A 200 14.20 6.77 12.29
C PHE A 200 15.47 7.16 13.05
N LEU A 201 16.31 8.02 12.45
CA LEU A 201 17.53 8.55 13.06
C LEU A 201 17.29 9.86 13.85
N ASP A 202 16.04 10.25 14.07
CA ASP A 202 15.63 11.51 14.71
C ASP A 202 16.26 12.77 14.04
N GLN A 203 16.59 12.70 12.74
CA GLN A 203 17.18 13.78 11.93
C GLN A 203 16.10 14.69 11.32
N MET A 204 15.34 15.37 12.19
CA MET A 204 14.15 16.12 11.78
C MET A 204 14.42 17.25 10.76
N ASP A 205 15.58 17.91 10.82
CA ASP A 205 15.94 18.95 9.86
C ASP A 205 16.11 18.40 8.45
N LYS A 206 16.73 17.21 8.33
CA LYS A 206 16.90 16.51 7.06
C LYS A 206 15.56 16.01 6.49
N ALA A 207 14.70 15.46 7.34
CA ALA A 207 13.35 15.06 6.93
C ALA A 207 12.54 16.24 6.38
N LYS A 208 12.64 17.41 7.04
CA LYS A 208 12.01 18.67 6.59
C LYS A 208 12.58 19.18 5.28
N GLU A 209 13.90 19.13 5.13
CA GLU A 209 14.59 19.51 3.89
C GLU A 209 14.08 18.69 2.70
N ILE A 210 14.07 17.36 2.82
CA ILE A 210 13.58 16.45 1.77
C ILE A 210 12.13 16.80 1.39
N ARG A 211 11.26 17.01 2.38
CA ARG A 211 9.85 17.39 2.17
C ARG A 211 9.72 18.73 1.43
N GLN A 212 10.53 19.73 1.80
CA GLN A 212 10.51 21.04 1.16
C GLN A 212 10.98 20.98 -0.29
N GLU A 213 12.04 20.23 -0.58
CA GLU A 213 12.53 20.05 -1.94
C GLU A 213 11.48 19.37 -2.83
N LEU A 214 10.85 18.29 -2.36
CA LEU A 214 9.76 17.63 -3.07
C LEU A 214 8.58 18.57 -3.36
N ARG A 215 8.22 19.44 -2.42
CA ARG A 215 7.19 20.47 -2.65
C ARG A 215 7.61 21.46 -3.74
N LYS A 216 8.87 21.91 -3.77
CA LYS A 216 9.39 22.84 -4.78
C LYS A 216 9.34 22.27 -6.19
N ILE A 217 9.56 20.96 -6.34
CA ILE A 217 9.55 20.28 -7.64
C ILE A 217 8.15 19.71 -8.03
N GLY A 218 7.09 20.08 -7.31
CA GLY A 218 5.71 19.79 -7.70
C GLY A 218 5.07 18.53 -7.09
N TYR A 219 5.78 17.82 -6.19
CA TYR A 219 5.25 16.61 -5.55
C TYR A 219 4.40 16.89 -4.30
N GLY A 220 4.09 18.15 -4.00
CA GLY A 220 3.43 18.55 -2.74
C GLY A 220 2.12 17.82 -2.44
N ASN A 221 1.30 17.53 -3.45
CA ASN A 221 0.06 16.75 -3.26
C ASN A 221 0.33 15.28 -2.94
N MET A 222 1.38 14.70 -3.52
CA MET A 222 1.74 13.29 -3.33
C MET A 222 2.26 13.04 -1.90
N ILE A 223 3.02 13.99 -1.35
CA ILE A 223 3.58 13.92 0.01
C ILE A 223 2.72 14.63 1.07
N ALA A 224 1.45 14.93 0.76
CA ALA A 224 0.56 15.64 1.69
C ALA A 224 0.37 14.91 3.02
N ASN A 225 0.52 13.57 3.00
CA ASN A 225 0.32 12.71 4.16
C ASN A 225 1.59 12.46 5.00
N TRP A 226 2.76 12.90 4.53
CA TRP A 226 4.02 12.77 5.29
C TRP A 226 4.02 13.68 6.53
N LEU A 227 4.68 13.23 7.60
CA LEU A 227 4.76 13.93 8.89
C LEU A 227 5.41 15.32 8.76
N GLU A 228 4.98 16.26 9.62
CA GLU A 228 5.44 17.67 9.67
C GLU A 228 6.70 17.91 10.50
#